data_AF-A0A6J4P6U4-F1
#
_entry.id   AF-A0A6J4P6U4-F1
#
_cell.length_a   1.000
_cell.length_b   1.000
_cell.length_c   1.000
_cell.angle_alpha   90.00
_cell.angle_beta   90.00
_cell.angle_gamma   90.00
#
_symmetry.space_group_name_H-M   'P 1'
#
loop_
_entity.id
_entity.type
_entity.pdbx_description
1 polymer ?
#
loop_
_entity_poly.entity_id
_entity_poly.type
_entity_poly.pdbx_seq_one_letter_code
_entity_poly.pdbx_strand_id
1 'polypeptide(L)'
;LYGDIVRTALKLGYKVVPYEVAFGGGPDARERGQAENLKKRIFEKDSQAKVLIHVGYGHNSEATRKNGTKLMAGYLKEFTGIDPLTVDQTAMSERSAPEYERPIYRFAAAQKYFNQPLVFQNQAREFWTHRNSGRDVTVFHPRSRYTNGRPAWLALGGERKQYLLPKDVCQTEKNCLVRARFAAEAADAVPVDRIEARTGAKTALMLPKGDFIIEAETVAGKSLKTWRVKR
;
A
#
# COMPACT_ATOMS: atom_id res chain seq x y z
N LEU A 1 2.65 3.50 6.20
CA LEU A 1 2.09 2.22 5.68
C LEU A 1 3.18 1.31 5.12
N TYR A 2 3.90 1.66 4.05
CA TYR A 2 4.92 0.78 3.45
C TYR A 2 6.01 0.30 4.41
N GLY A 3 6.58 1.18 5.24
CA GLY A 3 7.54 0.75 6.27
C GLY A 3 6.95 -0.25 7.26
N ASP A 4 5.65 -0.19 7.51
CA ASP A 4 4.95 -1.13 8.39
C ASP A 4 4.75 -2.50 7.73
N ILE A 5 4.53 -2.53 6.41
CA ILE A 5 4.49 -3.78 5.63
C ILE A 5 5.83 -4.51 5.74
N VAL A 6 6.95 -3.80 5.56
CA VAL A 6 8.30 -4.38 5.68
C VAL A 6 8.57 -4.86 7.11
N ARG A 7 8.28 -4.05 8.13
CA ARG A 7 8.40 -4.47 9.54
C ARG A 7 7.58 -5.72 9.84
N THR A 8 6.33 -5.75 9.38
CA THR A 8 5.42 -6.87 9.62
C THR A 8 5.92 -8.13 8.93
N ALA A 9 6.40 -8.03 7.69
CA ALA A 9 7.00 -9.15 6.97
C ALA A 9 8.21 -9.73 7.74
N LEU A 10 9.13 -8.88 8.20
CA LEU A 10 10.28 -9.31 8.99
C LEU A 10 9.87 -9.96 10.31
N LYS A 11 8.90 -9.37 11.02
CA LYS A 11 8.36 -9.92 12.28
C LYS A 11 7.70 -11.29 12.08
N LEU A 12 7.06 -11.51 10.94
CA LEU A 12 6.43 -12.79 10.58
C LEU A 12 7.43 -13.82 10.03
N GLY A 13 8.73 -13.49 9.94
CA GLY A 13 9.77 -14.40 9.45
C GLY A 13 9.91 -14.46 7.93
N TYR A 14 9.30 -13.53 7.18
CA TYR A 14 9.52 -13.44 5.73
C TYR A 14 10.93 -12.95 5.41
N LYS A 15 11.50 -13.49 4.32
CA LYS A 15 12.68 -12.93 3.67
C LYS A 15 12.24 -11.83 2.70
N VAL A 16 12.61 -10.59 2.98
CA VAL A 16 12.29 -9.45 2.10
C VAL A 16 13.30 -9.38 0.96
N VAL A 17 12.83 -9.48 -0.28
CA VAL A 17 13.68 -9.49 -1.49
C VAL A 17 13.37 -8.26 -2.34
N PRO A 18 14.33 -7.32 -2.52
CA PRO A 18 14.16 -6.22 -3.46
C PRO A 18 14.36 -6.73 -4.89
N TYR A 19 13.46 -6.32 -5.78
CA TYR A 19 13.47 -6.72 -7.19
C TYR A 19 13.70 -5.57 -8.16
N GLU A 20 13.67 -4.32 -7.69
CA GLU A 20 13.85 -3.13 -8.53
C GLU A 20 15.22 -3.14 -9.22
N VAL A 21 15.28 -2.55 -10.42
CA VAL A 21 16.53 -2.42 -11.20
C VAL A 21 17.21 -1.08 -10.90
N ALA A 22 18.52 -1.01 -11.13
CA ALA A 22 19.23 0.26 -11.13
C ALA A 22 18.65 1.19 -12.21
N PHE A 23 18.67 2.49 -11.96
CA PHE A 23 18.12 3.48 -12.89
C PHE A 23 18.83 3.41 -14.25
N GLY A 24 18.05 3.28 -15.34
CA GLY A 24 18.54 3.22 -16.70
C GLY A 24 17.61 2.41 -17.61
N GLY A 25 17.62 2.71 -18.91
CA GLY A 25 16.82 2.00 -19.92
C GLY A 25 15.36 2.46 -20.02
N GLY A 26 14.63 1.88 -20.98
CA GLY A 26 13.22 2.16 -21.21
C GLY A 26 12.28 1.35 -20.31
N PRO A 27 10.96 1.65 -20.32
CA PRO A 27 9.99 0.96 -19.48
C PRO A 27 10.03 -0.57 -19.58
N ASP A 28 10.17 -1.12 -20.79
CA ASP A 28 10.24 -2.57 -21.00
C ASP A 28 11.47 -3.22 -20.34
N ALA A 29 12.65 -2.59 -20.46
CA ALA A 29 13.87 -3.07 -19.83
C ALA A 29 13.74 -3.12 -18.30
N ARG A 30 12.99 -2.17 -17.71
CA ARG A 30 12.66 -2.18 -16.29
C ARG A 30 11.76 -3.37 -15.93
N GLU A 31 10.65 -3.58 -16.63
CA GLU A 31 9.74 -4.71 -16.38
C GLU A 31 10.46 -6.06 -16.46
N ARG A 32 11.30 -6.21 -17.49
CA ARG A 32 12.11 -7.41 -17.72
C ARG A 32 13.15 -7.63 -16.62
N GLY A 33 13.96 -6.63 -16.31
CA GLY A 33 15.02 -6.75 -15.30
C GLY A 33 14.46 -6.97 -13.89
N GLN A 34 13.27 -6.46 -13.58
CA GLN A 34 12.56 -6.75 -12.34
C GLN A 34 12.20 -8.25 -12.24
N ALA A 35 11.67 -8.83 -13.32
CA ALA A 35 11.37 -10.27 -13.37
C ALA A 35 12.64 -11.14 -13.32
N GLU A 36 13.72 -10.74 -14.00
CA GLU A 36 15.02 -11.42 -13.93
C GLU A 36 15.59 -11.41 -12.50
N ASN A 37 15.48 -10.27 -11.80
CA ASN A 37 15.89 -10.18 -10.40
C ASN A 37 15.11 -11.14 -9.50
N LEU A 38 13.78 -11.26 -9.67
CA LEU A 38 12.96 -12.20 -8.92
C LEU A 38 13.38 -13.66 -9.18
N LYS A 39 13.53 -14.03 -10.45
CA LYS A 39 14.03 -15.36 -10.84
C LYS A 39 15.38 -15.66 -10.18
N LYS A 40 16.36 -14.80 -10.36
CA LYS A 40 17.73 -15.00 -9.84
C LYS A 40 17.81 -15.07 -8.32
N ARG A 41 17.05 -14.21 -7.63
CA ARG A 41 17.16 -14.04 -6.18
C ARG A 41 16.32 -15.06 -5.41
N ILE A 42 15.28 -15.61 -6.03
CA ILE A 42 14.33 -16.53 -5.40
C ILE A 42 14.35 -17.88 -6.11
N PHE A 43 13.82 -17.94 -7.32
CA PHE A 43 13.44 -19.21 -7.97
C PHE A 43 14.62 -20.04 -8.48
N GLU A 44 15.78 -19.43 -8.77
CA GLU A 44 17.02 -20.17 -9.07
C GLU A 44 17.62 -20.83 -7.82
N LYS A 45 17.31 -20.31 -6.63
CA LYS A 45 17.80 -20.85 -5.35
C LYS A 45 16.83 -21.84 -4.74
N ASP A 46 15.53 -21.58 -4.93
CA ASP A 46 14.43 -22.41 -4.45
C ASP A 46 13.26 -22.30 -5.44
N SER A 47 13.16 -23.27 -6.34
CA SER A 47 12.12 -23.31 -7.36
C SER A 47 10.71 -23.57 -6.80
N GLN A 48 10.60 -23.94 -5.52
CA GLN A 48 9.34 -24.21 -4.83
C GLN A 48 9.00 -23.12 -3.80
N ALA A 49 9.75 -22.01 -3.77
CA ALA A 49 9.51 -20.91 -2.87
C ALA A 49 8.09 -20.37 -3.00
N LYS A 50 7.40 -20.21 -1.86
CA LYS A 50 6.10 -19.52 -1.80
C LYS A 50 6.33 -18.03 -1.61
N VAL A 51 5.88 -17.23 -2.58
CA VAL A 51 6.21 -15.79 -2.64
C VAL A 51 4.94 -14.95 -2.73
N LEU A 52 4.89 -13.88 -1.93
CA LEU A 52 3.99 -12.75 -2.14
C LEU A 52 4.79 -11.60 -2.76
N ILE A 53 4.42 -11.17 -3.97
CA ILE A 53 5.11 -10.08 -4.67
C ILE A 53 4.21 -8.84 -4.62
N HIS A 54 4.62 -7.83 -3.84
CA HIS A 54 3.91 -6.56 -3.76
C HIS A 54 4.45 -5.61 -4.83
N VAL A 55 3.62 -5.27 -5.81
CA VAL A 55 4.02 -4.48 -6.98
C VAL A 55 3.17 -3.23 -7.17
N GLY A 56 3.72 -2.24 -7.86
CA GLY A 56 2.97 -1.04 -8.25
C GLY A 56 2.07 -1.28 -9.47
N TYR A 57 0.78 -0.96 -9.34
CA TYR A 57 -0.18 -0.83 -10.45
C TYR A 57 -0.10 -1.95 -11.52
N GLY A 58 0.55 -1.66 -12.65
CA GLY A 58 0.54 -2.47 -13.87
C GLY A 58 1.37 -3.74 -13.78
N HIS A 59 2.40 -3.75 -12.92
CA HIS A 59 3.44 -4.78 -12.91
C HIS A 59 2.93 -6.22 -12.78
N ASN A 60 1.75 -6.42 -12.18
CA ASN A 60 1.14 -7.75 -12.02
C ASN A 60 0.28 -8.18 -13.23
N SER A 61 0.34 -7.50 -14.37
CA SER A 61 -0.35 -7.97 -15.58
C SER A 61 0.50 -8.97 -16.34
N GLU A 62 -0.09 -10.11 -16.70
CA GLU A 62 0.55 -11.18 -17.46
C GLU A 62 0.40 -11.01 -18.98
N ALA A 63 -0.40 -10.04 -19.42
CA ALA A 63 -0.71 -9.84 -20.81
C ALA A 63 0.51 -9.43 -21.64
N THR A 64 0.62 -9.99 -22.84
CA THR A 64 1.56 -9.53 -23.86
C THR A 64 0.92 -8.40 -24.66
N ARG A 65 1.63 -7.28 -24.81
CA ARG A 65 1.18 -6.13 -25.60
C ARG A 65 1.35 -6.42 -27.09
N LYS A 66 0.65 -5.65 -27.94
CA LYS A 66 0.68 -5.83 -29.41
C LYS A 66 2.07 -5.77 -30.03
N ASN A 67 2.98 -5.00 -29.45
CA ASN A 67 4.37 -4.86 -29.88
C ASN A 67 5.30 -5.95 -29.29
N GLY A 68 4.75 -7.01 -28.68
CA GLY A 68 5.50 -8.10 -28.06
C GLY A 68 6.01 -7.82 -26.64
N THR A 69 6.02 -6.56 -26.18
CA THR A 69 6.48 -6.20 -24.82
C THR A 69 5.52 -6.73 -23.75
N LYS A 70 6.06 -7.02 -22.56
CA LYS A 70 5.31 -7.54 -21.42
C LYS A 70 5.48 -6.63 -20.20
N LEU A 71 4.61 -6.81 -19.21
CA LEU A 71 4.80 -6.27 -17.87
C LEU A 71 5.50 -7.33 -17.00
N MET A 72 5.96 -6.94 -15.81
CA MET A 72 6.82 -7.76 -14.96
C MET A 72 6.26 -9.17 -14.73
N ALA A 73 4.96 -9.34 -14.46
CA ALA A 73 4.35 -10.66 -14.28
C ALA A 73 4.36 -11.51 -15.55
N GLY A 74 4.17 -10.91 -16.72
CA GLY A 74 4.29 -11.61 -18.00
C GLY A 74 5.72 -12.12 -18.24
N TYR A 75 6.73 -11.30 -17.97
CA TYR A 75 8.12 -11.74 -18.03
C TYR A 75 8.46 -12.78 -16.95
N LEU A 76 7.91 -12.64 -15.74
CA LEU A 76 8.13 -13.61 -14.66
C LEU A 76 7.60 -14.99 -15.04
N LYS A 77 6.38 -15.04 -15.61
CA LYS A 77 5.77 -16.28 -16.12
C LYS A 77 6.62 -16.91 -17.21
N GLU A 78 7.10 -16.11 -18.17
CA GLU A 78 7.99 -16.59 -19.23
C GLU A 78 9.32 -17.14 -18.67
N PHE A 79 9.95 -16.45 -17.74
CA PHE A 79 11.28 -16.83 -17.25
C PHE A 79 11.29 -17.99 -16.25
N THR A 80 10.19 -18.18 -15.53
CA THR A 80 10.10 -19.20 -14.46
C THR A 80 9.21 -20.38 -14.84
N GLY A 81 8.34 -20.23 -15.85
CA GLY A 81 7.29 -21.20 -16.15
C GLY A 81 6.16 -21.25 -15.11
N ILE A 82 6.22 -20.42 -14.05
CA ILE A 82 5.20 -20.35 -13.01
C ILE A 82 4.09 -19.42 -13.48
N ASP A 83 2.84 -19.88 -13.38
CA ASP A 83 1.66 -19.05 -13.58
C ASP A 83 1.25 -18.38 -12.25
N PRO A 84 1.56 -17.09 -12.00
CA PRO A 84 1.29 -16.48 -10.72
C PRO A 84 -0.19 -16.08 -10.59
N LEU A 85 -0.79 -16.27 -9.42
CA LEU A 85 -2.09 -15.65 -9.14
C LEU A 85 -1.95 -14.11 -9.09
N THR A 86 -2.61 -13.41 -10.00
CA THR A 86 -2.52 -11.95 -10.14
C THR A 86 -3.79 -11.23 -9.67
N VAL A 87 -3.62 -10.35 -8.67
CA VAL A 87 -4.73 -9.65 -8.00
C VAL A 87 -4.65 -8.13 -8.22
N ASP A 88 -5.62 -7.56 -8.95
CA ASP A 88 -5.78 -6.11 -9.11
C ASP A 88 -6.44 -5.50 -7.86
N GLN A 89 -5.75 -4.55 -7.22
CA GLN A 89 -6.29 -3.76 -6.10
C GLN A 89 -6.48 -2.27 -6.45
N THR A 90 -6.41 -1.92 -7.73
CA THR A 90 -6.35 -0.53 -8.19
C THR A 90 -7.52 -0.12 -9.08
N ALA A 91 -8.09 -1.03 -9.86
CA ALA A 91 -9.11 -0.65 -10.84
C ALA A 91 -10.47 -0.30 -10.22
N MET A 92 -10.89 -1.02 -9.17
CA MET A 92 -12.22 -0.90 -8.55
C MET A 92 -12.13 -0.26 -7.16
N SER A 93 -11.62 0.98 -7.14
CA SER A 93 -11.51 1.82 -5.95
C SER A 93 -12.12 3.19 -6.22
N GLU A 94 -12.43 3.91 -5.14
CA GLU A 94 -12.80 5.32 -5.24
C GLU A 94 -11.69 6.16 -5.87
N ARG A 95 -12.08 7.29 -6.45
CA ARG A 95 -11.20 8.30 -7.04
C ARG A 95 -11.49 9.67 -6.44
N SER A 96 -10.78 10.71 -6.90
CA SER A 96 -10.99 12.08 -6.44
C SER A 96 -12.42 12.57 -6.66
N ALA A 97 -13.11 12.05 -7.66
CA ALA A 97 -14.52 12.34 -7.94
C ALA A 97 -15.18 11.18 -8.73
N PRO A 98 -16.52 11.00 -8.65
CA PRO A 98 -17.24 9.88 -9.28
C PRO A 98 -17.10 9.77 -10.81
N GLU A 99 -16.79 10.85 -11.51
CA GLU A 99 -16.56 10.90 -12.95
C GLU A 99 -15.23 10.24 -13.37
N TYR A 100 -14.26 10.17 -12.46
CA TYR A 100 -12.98 9.48 -12.69
C TYR A 100 -13.06 7.99 -12.31
N GLU A 101 -14.16 7.54 -11.73
CA GLU A 101 -14.38 6.15 -11.36
C GLU A 101 -14.78 5.28 -12.55
N ARG A 102 -14.44 3.99 -12.48
CA ARG A 102 -14.94 3.01 -13.45
C ARG A 102 -16.47 2.93 -13.33
N PRO A 103 -17.23 2.95 -14.45
CA PRO A 103 -18.69 2.85 -14.40
C PRO A 103 -19.21 1.64 -13.61
N ILE A 104 -18.56 0.47 -13.76
CA ILE A 104 -18.95 -0.75 -13.03
C ILE A 104 -18.70 -0.63 -11.52
N TYR A 105 -17.59 0.01 -11.10
CA TYR A 105 -17.32 0.29 -9.69
C TYR A 105 -18.39 1.23 -9.13
N ARG A 106 -18.68 2.33 -9.85
CA ARG A 106 -19.67 3.32 -9.42
C ARG A 106 -21.05 2.70 -9.26
N PHE A 107 -21.46 1.86 -10.21
CA PHE A 107 -22.70 1.08 -10.12
C PHE A 107 -22.71 0.18 -8.88
N ALA A 108 -21.71 -0.69 -8.73
CA ALA A 108 -21.67 -1.66 -7.62
C ALA A 108 -21.58 -0.97 -6.25
N ALA A 109 -20.85 0.14 -6.14
CA ALA A 109 -20.76 0.95 -4.93
C ALA A 109 -22.12 1.62 -4.60
N ALA A 110 -22.85 2.12 -5.61
CA ALA A 110 -24.17 2.73 -5.42
C ALA A 110 -25.20 1.69 -4.93
N GLN A 111 -25.10 0.44 -5.38
CA GLN A 111 -25.93 -0.67 -4.91
C GLN A 111 -25.53 -1.18 -3.51
N LYS A 112 -24.45 -0.65 -2.91
CA LYS A 112 -23.93 -1.06 -1.59
C LYS A 112 -23.62 -2.57 -1.50
N TYR A 113 -23.18 -3.18 -2.60
CA TYR A 113 -22.81 -4.61 -2.62
C TYR A 113 -21.62 -4.97 -1.73
N PHE A 114 -20.84 -3.98 -1.30
CA PHE A 114 -19.66 -4.19 -0.47
C PHE A 114 -19.47 -3.08 0.57
N ASN A 115 -19.14 -3.48 1.79
CA ASN A 115 -18.70 -2.61 2.88
C ASN A 115 -17.28 -2.97 3.40
N GLN A 116 -16.68 -4.00 2.80
CA GLN A 116 -15.33 -4.51 3.01
C GLN A 116 -14.76 -4.95 1.66
N PRO A 117 -13.41 -5.02 1.50
CA PRO A 117 -12.82 -5.48 0.25
C PRO A 117 -13.34 -6.87 -0.14
N LEU A 118 -13.79 -7.03 -1.38
CA LEU A 118 -14.27 -8.32 -1.88
C LEU A 118 -13.91 -8.54 -3.34
N VAL A 119 -14.11 -9.78 -3.78
CA VAL A 119 -14.00 -10.21 -5.18
C VAL A 119 -15.31 -10.86 -5.58
N PHE A 120 -15.71 -10.72 -6.84
CA PHE A 120 -16.91 -11.39 -7.36
C PHE A 120 -16.53 -12.73 -7.99
N GLN A 121 -17.44 -13.70 -7.90
CA GLN A 121 -17.35 -14.97 -8.62
C GLN A 121 -18.67 -15.22 -9.36
N ASN A 122 -18.60 -15.92 -10.49
CA ASN A 122 -19.79 -16.43 -11.15
C ASN A 122 -20.29 -17.75 -10.51
N GLN A 123 -21.36 -18.33 -11.05
CA GLN A 123 -21.92 -19.60 -10.54
C GLN A 123 -20.95 -20.79 -10.68
N ALA A 124 -20.03 -20.75 -11.64
CA ALA A 124 -18.96 -21.74 -11.82
C ALA A 124 -17.76 -21.50 -10.89
N ARG A 125 -17.84 -20.51 -9.98
CA ARG A 125 -16.78 -20.10 -9.05
C ARG A 125 -15.55 -19.49 -9.71
N GLU A 126 -15.67 -19.04 -10.95
CA GLU A 126 -14.61 -18.31 -11.64
C GLU A 126 -14.58 -16.88 -11.13
N PHE A 127 -13.37 -16.37 -10.82
CA PHE A 127 -13.21 -15.00 -10.35
C PHE A 127 -13.50 -14.00 -11.46
N TRP A 128 -14.19 -12.92 -11.09
CA TRP A 128 -14.36 -11.79 -11.96
C TRP A 128 -13.08 -10.94 -12.01
N THR A 129 -12.70 -10.55 -13.22
CA THR A 129 -11.61 -9.62 -13.47
C THR A 129 -12.05 -8.54 -14.45
N HIS A 130 -11.46 -7.35 -14.34
CA HIS A 130 -11.69 -6.30 -15.33
C HIS A 130 -11.27 -6.79 -16.73
N ARG A 131 -12.11 -6.57 -17.74
CA ARG A 131 -11.87 -7.07 -19.11
C ARG A 131 -10.50 -6.61 -19.62
N ASN A 132 -9.76 -7.54 -20.22
CA ASN A 132 -8.42 -7.31 -20.79
C ASN A 132 -7.40 -6.75 -19.77
N SER A 133 -7.58 -7.00 -18.46
CA SER A 133 -6.63 -6.58 -17.43
C SER A 133 -5.32 -7.38 -17.48
N GLY A 134 -5.34 -8.58 -18.05
CA GLY A 134 -4.25 -9.55 -17.95
C GLY A 134 -4.01 -10.00 -16.51
N ARG A 135 -5.08 -10.09 -15.70
CA ARG A 135 -5.03 -10.49 -14.29
C ARG A 135 -6.17 -11.45 -13.96
N ASP A 136 -5.97 -12.29 -12.96
CA ASP A 136 -6.94 -13.31 -12.56
C ASP A 136 -8.11 -12.77 -11.75
N VAL A 137 -7.86 -11.79 -10.86
CA VAL A 137 -8.86 -11.33 -9.89
C VAL A 137 -8.82 -9.82 -9.75
N THR A 138 -9.98 -9.17 -9.61
CA THR A 138 -10.07 -7.74 -9.28
C THR A 138 -10.81 -7.51 -7.97
N VAL A 139 -10.16 -6.81 -7.04
CA VAL A 139 -10.72 -6.44 -5.73
C VAL A 139 -11.52 -5.15 -5.84
N PHE A 140 -12.74 -5.18 -5.32
CA PHE A 140 -13.57 -4.00 -5.10
C PHE A 140 -13.34 -3.47 -3.70
N HIS A 141 -12.85 -2.23 -3.59
CA HIS A 141 -12.61 -1.56 -2.33
C HIS A 141 -13.78 -0.66 -1.93
N PRO A 142 -14.27 -0.70 -0.68
CA PRO A 142 -15.31 0.22 -0.23
C PRO A 142 -14.81 1.67 -0.24
N ARG A 143 -15.75 2.62 -0.38
CA ARG A 143 -15.45 4.05 -0.23
C ARG A 143 -14.85 4.34 1.15
N SER A 144 -13.86 5.23 1.21
CA SER A 144 -13.24 5.62 2.47
C SER A 144 -14.24 6.36 3.35
N ARG A 145 -14.29 5.97 4.60
CA ARG A 145 -14.93 6.73 5.67
C ARG A 145 -13.85 7.46 6.44
N TYR A 146 -14.08 8.73 6.76
CA TYR A 146 -13.14 9.52 7.53
C TYR A 146 -13.62 9.68 8.96
N THR A 147 -12.68 9.61 9.91
CA THR A 147 -12.93 9.88 11.32
C THR A 147 -11.74 10.69 11.84
N ASN A 148 -11.97 11.84 12.46
CA ASN A 148 -10.91 12.73 12.97
C ASN A 148 -9.79 13.01 11.93
N GLY A 149 -10.18 13.32 10.69
CA GLY A 149 -9.26 13.66 9.60
C GLY A 149 -8.47 12.48 9.02
N ARG A 150 -8.77 11.23 9.41
CA ARG A 150 -8.06 10.03 8.94
C ARG A 150 -9.03 9.05 8.26
N PRO A 151 -8.64 8.43 7.14
CA PRO A 151 -9.43 7.35 6.57
C PRO A 151 -9.43 6.12 7.48
N ALA A 152 -10.60 5.53 7.68
CA ALA A 152 -10.84 4.44 8.62
C ALA A 152 -10.05 3.17 8.31
N TRP A 153 -9.72 2.92 7.03
CA TRP A 153 -8.92 1.76 6.63
C TRP A 153 -7.49 1.79 7.18
N LEU A 154 -6.98 2.95 7.62
CA LEU A 154 -5.70 3.03 8.35
C LEU A 154 -5.76 2.36 9.73
N ALA A 155 -6.92 1.94 10.21
CA ALA A 155 -7.02 1.09 11.39
C ALA A 155 -6.44 -0.32 11.16
N LEU A 156 -6.26 -0.74 9.89
CA LEU A 156 -5.72 -2.04 9.49
C LEU A 156 -6.40 -3.21 10.22
N GLY A 157 -7.73 -3.30 10.14
CA GLY A 157 -8.49 -4.34 10.84
C GLY A 157 -8.51 -4.21 12.37
N GLY A 158 -8.09 -3.07 12.93
CA GLY A 158 -8.05 -2.82 14.37
C GLY A 158 -6.66 -2.87 14.99
N GLU A 159 -5.64 -3.27 14.21
CA GLU A 159 -4.24 -3.25 14.63
C GLU A 159 -3.80 -1.85 15.05
N ARG A 160 -4.31 -0.82 14.39
CA ARG A 160 -4.07 0.59 14.71
C ARG A 160 -5.32 1.26 15.27
N LYS A 161 -5.13 2.19 16.21
CA LYS A 161 -6.20 3.05 16.75
C LYS A 161 -5.75 4.50 16.71
N GLN A 162 -6.73 5.38 16.71
CA GLN A 162 -6.52 6.81 16.73
C GLN A 162 -5.92 7.24 18.07
N TYR A 163 -4.81 7.97 17.97
CA TYR A 163 -4.29 8.81 19.03
C TYR A 163 -4.57 10.27 18.64
N LEU A 164 -5.53 10.89 19.33
CA LEU A 164 -5.89 12.28 19.08
C LEU A 164 -4.73 13.19 19.46
N LEU A 165 -4.33 14.06 18.54
CA LEU A 165 -3.28 15.04 18.79
C LEU A 165 -3.80 16.15 19.71
N PRO A 166 -2.94 16.68 20.61
CA PRO A 166 -3.27 17.90 21.35
C PRO A 166 -3.66 19.05 20.41
N LYS A 167 -4.62 19.89 20.82
CA LYS A 167 -5.09 21.01 19.98
C LYS A 167 -3.98 22.04 19.68
N ASP A 168 -3.02 22.15 20.59
CA ASP A 168 -1.85 23.02 20.58
C ASP A 168 -0.61 22.35 19.96
N VAL A 169 -0.75 21.20 19.29
CA VAL A 169 0.41 20.43 18.77
C VAL A 169 1.31 21.23 17.85
N CYS A 170 0.75 22.20 17.11
CA CYS A 170 1.50 23.09 16.23
C CYS A 170 1.93 24.42 16.89
N GLN A 171 1.64 24.62 18.18
CA GLN A 171 1.92 25.86 18.92
C GLN A 171 1.37 27.09 18.18
N THR A 172 2.24 28.03 17.79
CA THR A 172 1.88 29.25 17.05
C THR A 172 1.82 29.05 15.54
N GLU A 173 2.26 27.89 15.02
CA GLU A 173 2.24 27.60 13.59
C GLU A 173 0.81 27.30 13.10
N LYS A 174 0.53 27.66 11.85
CA LYS A 174 -0.75 27.32 11.21
C LYS A 174 -0.87 25.81 10.97
N ASN A 175 0.22 25.21 10.47
CA ASN A 175 0.35 23.79 10.18
C ASN A 175 1.69 23.28 10.69
N CYS A 176 1.77 22.01 11.07
CA CYS A 176 2.98 21.34 11.49
C CYS A 176 2.98 19.89 11.03
N LEU A 177 4.16 19.29 10.87
CA LEU A 177 4.29 17.87 10.58
C LEU A 177 4.48 17.11 11.89
N VAL A 178 3.60 16.15 12.14
CA VAL A 178 3.67 15.28 13.32
C VAL A 178 4.02 13.86 12.88
N ARG A 179 5.02 13.27 13.53
CA ARG A 179 5.50 11.90 13.27
C ARG A 179 5.51 11.09 14.55
N ALA A 180 5.24 9.80 14.45
CA ALA A 180 5.44 8.84 15.54
C ALA A 180 6.36 7.71 15.09
N ARG A 181 7.41 7.46 15.88
CA ARG A 181 8.31 6.30 15.74
C ARG A 181 8.24 5.46 17.00
N PHE A 182 8.57 4.17 16.91
CA PHE A 182 8.70 3.36 18.12
C PHE A 182 9.84 3.92 19.00
N ALA A 183 9.63 3.97 20.31
CA ALA A 183 10.60 4.57 21.22
C ALA A 183 11.93 3.82 21.30
N ALA A 184 11.91 2.52 20.98
CA ALA A 184 13.10 1.68 20.92
C ALA A 184 13.86 1.78 19.57
N GLU A 185 13.27 2.40 18.55
CA GLU A 185 13.93 2.59 17.25
C GLU A 185 14.80 3.87 17.26
N ALA A 186 15.80 3.90 16.38
CA ALA A 186 16.69 5.04 16.17
C ALA A 186 15.92 6.31 15.76
N ALA A 187 16.54 7.48 15.94
CA ALA A 187 15.91 8.77 15.64
C ALA A 187 15.57 8.96 14.15
N ASP A 188 16.34 8.33 13.26
CA ASP A 188 16.16 8.35 11.80
C ASP A 188 15.26 7.21 11.28
N ALA A 189 14.67 6.41 12.18
CA ALA A 189 13.79 5.31 11.80
C ALA A 189 12.54 5.81 11.07
N VAL A 190 12.07 5.03 10.09
CA VAL A 190 10.86 5.35 9.32
C VAL A 190 9.65 5.48 10.26
N PRO A 191 8.93 6.61 10.33
CA PRO A 191 7.78 6.74 11.22
C PRO A 191 6.70 5.66 10.96
N VAL A 192 6.08 5.18 12.04
CA VAL A 192 4.93 4.28 12.01
C VAL A 192 3.71 4.97 11.39
N ASP A 193 3.56 6.25 11.72
CA ASP A 193 2.61 7.15 11.08
C ASP A 193 3.14 8.59 11.07
N ARG A 194 2.66 9.38 10.10
CA ARG A 194 2.92 10.82 9.99
C ARG A 194 1.72 11.54 9.41
N ILE A 195 1.52 12.78 9.82
CA ILE A 195 0.45 13.63 9.31
C ILE A 195 0.80 15.10 9.40
N GLU A 196 0.37 15.88 8.41
CA GLU A 196 0.26 17.33 8.53
C GLU A 196 -0.95 17.68 9.41
N ALA A 197 -0.68 18.20 10.60
CA ALA A 197 -1.70 18.72 11.50
C ALA A 197 -1.91 20.22 11.23
N ARG A 198 -3.16 20.68 11.37
CA ARG A 198 -3.53 22.09 11.27
C ARG A 198 -4.10 22.56 12.60
N THR A 199 -3.71 23.75 13.02
CA THR A 199 -4.18 24.38 14.26
C THR A 199 -5.70 24.49 14.25
N GLY A 200 -6.32 24.00 15.32
CA GLY A 200 -7.78 23.94 15.49
C GLY A 200 -8.48 22.74 14.82
N ALA A 201 -7.80 21.97 13.95
CA ALA A 201 -8.38 20.79 13.32
C ALA A 201 -8.26 19.53 14.20
N LYS A 202 -9.33 18.74 14.31
CA LYS A 202 -9.27 17.42 14.95
C LYS A 202 -8.51 16.44 14.05
N THR A 203 -7.31 16.09 14.49
CA THR A 203 -6.40 15.20 13.76
C THR A 203 -5.89 14.08 14.67
N ALA A 204 -5.65 12.90 14.12
CA ALA A 204 -5.13 11.76 14.86
C ALA A 204 -3.95 11.08 14.15
N LEU A 205 -3.02 10.53 14.94
CA LEU A 205 -2.10 9.50 14.48
C LEU A 205 -2.78 8.12 14.54
N MET A 206 -2.42 7.22 13.63
CA MET A 206 -2.91 5.85 13.55
C MET A 206 -1.82 4.90 14.07
N LEU A 207 -1.82 4.68 15.38
CA LEU A 207 -0.76 3.97 16.09
C LEU A 207 -1.17 2.52 16.40
N PRO A 208 -0.27 1.54 16.26
CA PRO A 208 -0.45 0.19 16.81
C PRO A 208 -0.17 0.17 18.31
N LYS A 209 -0.25 -1.00 18.95
CA LYS A 209 0.15 -1.14 20.36
C LYS A 209 1.65 -0.94 20.47
N GLY A 210 2.09 -0.20 21.48
CA GLY A 210 3.51 0.06 21.68
C GLY A 210 3.82 1.35 22.43
N ASP A 211 5.09 1.67 22.46
CA ASP A 211 5.65 2.88 23.03
C ASP A 211 6.29 3.72 21.93
N PHE A 212 5.98 5.00 21.90
CA PHE A 212 6.26 5.88 20.78
C PHE A 212 6.90 7.18 21.25
N ILE A 213 7.87 7.66 20.48
CA ILE A 213 8.28 9.06 20.51
C ILE A 213 7.50 9.76 19.39
N ILE A 214 6.79 10.82 19.78
CA ILE A 214 6.04 11.68 18.86
C ILE A 214 6.75 13.02 18.79
N GLU A 215 6.97 13.48 17.56
CA GLU A 215 7.70 14.70 17.23
C GLU A 215 6.84 15.56 16.32
N ALA A 216 6.68 16.83 16.68
CA ALA A 216 6.04 17.86 15.87
C ALA A 216 7.10 18.88 15.43
N GLU A 217 7.08 19.24 14.15
CA GLU A 217 8.00 20.21 13.56
C GLU A 217 7.27 21.21 12.64
N THR A 218 7.88 22.37 12.45
CA THR A 218 7.44 23.36 11.46
C THR A 218 7.63 22.82 10.04
N VAL A 219 7.03 23.50 9.05
CA VAL A 219 7.26 23.21 7.62
C VAL A 219 8.75 23.32 7.23
N ALA A 220 9.52 24.13 7.96
CA ALA A 220 10.97 24.28 7.77
C ALA A 220 11.81 23.22 8.54
N GLY A 221 11.18 22.25 9.20
CA GLY A 221 11.88 21.19 9.95
C GLY A 221 12.37 21.61 11.34
N LYS A 222 11.94 22.76 11.86
CA LYS A 222 12.28 23.17 13.23
C LYS A 222 11.42 22.40 14.23
N SER A 223 12.03 21.76 15.22
CA SER A 223 11.29 21.06 16.28
C SER A 223 10.40 22.03 17.06
N LEU A 224 9.15 21.62 17.28
CA LEU A 224 8.17 22.32 18.10
C LEU A 224 7.97 21.59 19.43
N LYS A 225 7.65 20.30 19.38
CA LYS A 225 7.29 19.50 20.56
C LYS A 225 7.72 18.05 20.35
N THR A 226 8.29 17.45 21.39
CA THR A 226 8.59 16.02 21.44
C THR A 226 8.05 15.44 22.73
N TRP A 227 7.36 14.30 22.64
CA TRP A 227 6.83 13.62 23.82
C TRP A 227 6.72 12.11 23.60
N ARG A 228 6.57 11.38 24.71
CA ARG A 228 6.45 9.92 24.71
C ARG A 228 5.00 9.51 24.96
N VAL A 229 4.54 8.48 24.26
CA VAL A 229 3.18 7.93 24.39
C VAL A 229 3.23 6.42 24.42
N LYS A 230 2.53 5.83 25.39
CA LYS A 230 2.25 4.40 25.45
C LYS A 230 0.79 4.15 25.05
N ARG A 231 0.56 3.21 24.12
CA ARG A 231 -0.75 2.82 23.60
C ARG A 231 -0.95 1.32 23.63
#